data_AF-A0A1I1SXH0-F1
#
_entry.id   AF-A0A1I1SXH0-F1
#
_cell.length_a   1.000
_cell.length_b   1.000
_cell.length_c   1.000
_cell.angle_alpha   90.00
_cell.angle_beta   90.00
_cell.angle_gamma   90.00
#
_symmetry.space_group_name_H-M   'P 1'
#
loop_
_entity.id
_entity.type
_entity.pdbx_description
1 polymer ?
#
loop_
_entity_poly.entity_id
_entity_poly.type
_entity_poly.pdbx_seq_one_letter_code
_entity_poly.pdbx_strand_id
1 'polypeptide(L)'
;MIAPALSVPERIDAMIDAEVAEALASTDRVTRRTARDFIASRRPPREVTVNFSGAMTQRCWSVSRGDGTYRVVYLPTAGYFSLCVESDFGPLDIGVHGPALGCYGSV
;
A
#
# COMPACT_ATOMS: atom_id res chain seq x y z
N MET A 1 -1.15 2.76 -20.35
CA MET A 1 0.25 3.22 -20.49
C MET A 1 0.38 4.47 -19.62
N ILE A 2 1.09 4.40 -18.49
CA ILE A 2 1.18 5.53 -17.53
C ILE A 2 2.15 6.58 -18.10
N ALA A 3 1.76 7.85 -18.09
CA ALA A 3 2.49 8.94 -18.75
C ALA A 3 3.93 9.12 -18.18
N PRO A 4 4.96 9.35 -19.02
CA PRO A 4 6.37 9.43 -18.58
C PRO A 4 6.70 10.54 -17.58
N ALA A 5 5.82 11.54 -17.42
CA ALA A 5 6.07 12.76 -16.66
C ALA A 5 5.65 12.70 -15.17
N LEU A 6 5.03 11.62 -14.70
CA LEU A 6 4.58 11.53 -13.31
C LEU A 6 5.74 11.27 -12.34
N SER A 7 5.75 11.98 -11.21
CA SER A 7 6.55 11.67 -10.03
C SER A 7 6.19 10.32 -9.42
N VAL A 8 7.05 9.78 -8.56
CA VAL A 8 6.78 8.47 -7.90
C VAL A 8 5.47 8.50 -7.09
N PRO A 9 5.17 9.51 -6.25
CA PRO A 9 3.88 9.62 -5.57
C PRO A 9 2.69 9.60 -6.53
N GLU A 10 2.74 10.36 -7.62
CA GLU A 10 1.64 10.42 -8.59
C GLU A 10 1.41 9.08 -9.30
N ARG A 11 2.49 8.33 -9.58
CA ARG A 11 2.38 6.97 -10.13
C ARG A 11 1.73 6.03 -9.12
N ILE A 12 2.12 6.11 -7.85
CA ILE A 12 1.53 5.31 -6.77
C ILE A 12 0.04 5.62 -6.62
N ASP A 13 -0.31 6.90 -6.58
CA ASP A 13 -1.71 7.33 -6.48
C ASP A 13 -2.52 6.86 -7.69
N ALA A 14 -1.99 6.97 -8.91
CA ALA A 14 -2.67 6.48 -10.10
C ALA A 14 -2.89 4.95 -10.09
N MET A 15 -1.93 4.17 -9.57
CA MET A 15 -2.09 2.72 -9.42
C MET A 15 -3.19 2.38 -8.41
N ILE A 16 -3.19 3.07 -7.27
CA ILE A 16 -4.21 2.89 -6.22
C ILE A 16 -5.58 3.32 -6.72
N ASP A 17 -5.68 4.45 -7.42
CA ASP A 17 -6.95 4.99 -7.94
C ASP A 17 -7.60 4.02 -8.92
N ALA A 18 -6.80 3.43 -9.81
CA ALA A 18 -7.29 2.42 -10.75
C ALA A 18 -7.84 1.19 -10.01
N GLU A 19 -7.10 0.67 -9.03
CA GLU A 19 -7.50 -0.49 -8.24
C GLU A 19 -8.78 -0.22 -7.41
N VAL A 20 -8.85 0.95 -6.77
CA VAL A 20 -10.03 1.38 -6.00
C VAL A 20 -11.25 1.56 -6.90
N ALA A 21 -11.09 2.15 -8.09
CA ALA A 21 -12.18 2.32 -9.03
C ALA A 21 -12.78 0.97 -9.47
N GLU A 22 -11.92 0.00 -9.80
CA GLU A 22 -12.33 -1.37 -10.13
C GLU A 22 -13.06 -2.03 -8.95
N ALA A 23 -12.48 -1.96 -7.75
CA ALA A 23 -13.04 -2.56 -6.55
C ALA A 23 -14.40 -1.97 -6.15
N LEU A 24 -14.60 -0.67 -6.34
CA LEU A 24 -15.89 0.00 -6.08
C LEU A 24 -16.97 -0.40 -7.10
N ALA A 25 -16.59 -0.74 -8.33
CA ALA A 25 -17.49 -1.22 -9.38
C ALA A 25 -17.82 -2.72 -9.26
N SER A 26 -17.05 -3.48 -8.48
CA SER A 26 -17.28 -4.92 -8.24
C SER A 26 -18.68 -5.20 -7.69
N THR A 27 -19.28 -6.34 -8.07
CA THR A 27 -20.54 -6.84 -7.51
C THR A 27 -20.36 -7.49 -6.14
N ASP A 28 -19.13 -7.85 -5.76
CA ASP A 28 -18.82 -8.39 -4.43
C ASP A 28 -18.88 -7.29 -3.34
N ARG A 29 -19.63 -7.58 -2.29
CA ARG A 29 -19.81 -6.65 -1.17
C ARG A 29 -18.53 -6.49 -0.35
N VAL A 30 -17.74 -7.56 -0.19
CA VAL A 30 -16.52 -7.52 0.62
C VAL A 30 -15.50 -6.63 -0.07
N THR A 31 -15.25 -6.84 -1.36
CA THR A 31 -14.34 -6.02 -2.18
C THR A 31 -14.69 -4.54 -2.12
N ARG A 32 -15.97 -4.16 -2.30
CA ARG A 32 -16.40 -2.76 -2.18
C ARG A 32 -16.19 -2.21 -0.76
N ARG A 33 -16.37 -3.02 0.27
CA ARG A 33 -16.16 -2.61 1.66
C ARG A 33 -14.68 -2.35 1.93
N THR A 34 -13.81 -3.28 1.53
CA THR A 34 -12.34 -3.16 1.63
C THR A 34 -11.85 -1.89 0.94
N ALA A 35 -12.34 -1.58 -0.26
CA ALA A 35 -11.98 -0.34 -0.96
C ALA A 35 -12.35 0.92 -0.17
N ARG A 36 -13.56 0.97 0.42
CA ARG A 36 -14.02 2.10 1.23
C ARG A 36 -13.18 2.28 2.50
N ASP A 37 -12.88 1.18 3.18
CA ASP A 37 -12.08 1.20 4.40
C ASP A 37 -10.63 1.61 4.08
N PHE A 38 -10.07 1.14 2.96
CA PHE A 38 -8.77 1.59 2.46
C PHE A 38 -8.76 3.09 2.11
N ILE A 39 -9.79 3.60 1.43
CA ILE A 39 -9.91 5.04 1.14
C ILE A 39 -9.89 5.87 2.44
N ALA A 40 -10.58 5.41 3.49
CA ALA A 40 -10.62 6.10 4.76
C ALA A 40 -9.25 6.13 5.47
N SER A 41 -8.46 5.06 5.33
CA SER A 41 -7.10 4.99 5.89
C SER A 41 -6.03 5.62 4.98
N ARG A 42 -6.33 5.84 3.70
CA ARG A 42 -5.38 6.35 2.70
C ARG A 42 -4.81 7.71 3.07
N ARG A 43 -3.51 7.86 2.80
CA ARG A 43 -2.76 9.12 2.91
C ARG A 43 -2.05 9.40 1.59
N PRO A 44 -1.63 10.65 1.34
CA PRO A 44 -0.64 10.93 0.31
C PRO A 44 0.62 10.06 0.54
N PRO A 45 1.20 9.46 -0.52
CA PRO A 45 2.40 8.65 -0.43
C PRO A 45 3.50 9.41 0.32
N ARG A 46 3.95 8.84 1.44
CA ARG A 46 5.01 9.42 2.28
C ARG A 46 6.17 8.45 2.35
N GLU A 47 7.38 8.94 2.12
CA GLU A 47 8.57 8.13 2.28
C GLU A 47 8.76 7.64 3.71
N VAL A 48 9.11 6.36 3.82
CA VAL A 48 9.36 5.67 5.08
C VAL A 48 10.47 4.65 4.89
N THR A 49 11.26 4.42 5.93
CA THR A 49 12.20 3.30 5.97
C THR A 49 11.46 2.05 6.46
N VAL A 50 11.46 1.00 5.65
CA VAL A 50 10.85 -0.30 5.96
C VAL A 50 11.93 -1.30 6.28
N ASN A 51 11.72 -2.07 7.34
CA ASN A 51 12.56 -3.20 7.73
C ASN A 51 12.11 -4.46 6.99
N PHE A 52 13.08 -5.28 6.61
CA PHE A 52 12.88 -6.58 5.98
C PHE A 52 13.65 -7.65 6.75
N SER A 53 13.21 -8.90 6.59
CA SER A 53 13.93 -10.07 7.07
C SER A 53 15.41 -10.04 6.69
N GLY A 54 16.29 -10.44 7.61
CA GLY A 54 17.74 -10.37 7.41
C GLY A 54 18.39 -9.02 7.78
N ALA A 55 17.71 -8.21 8.60
CA ALA A 55 18.20 -6.90 9.08
C ALA A 55 18.47 -5.90 7.92
N MET A 56 17.72 -6.03 6.82
CA MET A 56 17.79 -5.12 5.70
C MET A 56 16.77 -4.00 5.84
N THR A 57 17.09 -2.81 5.34
CA THR A 57 16.16 -1.68 5.31
C THR A 57 16.09 -1.06 3.91
N GLN A 58 14.91 -0.60 3.50
CA GLN A 58 14.71 0.08 2.23
C GLN A 58 13.84 1.33 2.38
N ARG A 59 14.09 2.35 1.56
CA ARG A 59 13.16 3.47 1.38
C ARG A 59 11.97 3.02 0.52
N CYS A 60 10.79 3.17 1.10
CA CYS A 60 9.51 2.79 0.54
C CYS A 60 8.51 3.94 0.72
N TRP A 61 7.26 3.75 0.30
CA TRP A 61 6.23 4.79 0.37
C TRP A 61 5.02 4.28 1.15
N SER A 62 4.75 4.84 2.32
CA SER A 62 3.53 4.59 3.09
C SER A 62 2.33 5.24 2.41
N VAL A 63 1.31 4.44 2.10
CA VAL A 63 0.09 4.87 1.39
C VAL A 63 -1.18 4.81 2.25
N SER A 64 -1.09 4.25 3.44
CA SER A 64 -2.13 4.28 4.49
C SER A 64 -1.56 4.84 5.78
N ARG A 65 -2.41 5.45 6.63
CA ARG A 65 -2.00 6.03 7.92
C ARG A 65 -1.52 5.00 8.95
N GLY A 66 -1.77 3.72 8.69
CA GLY A 66 -1.64 2.64 9.65
C GLY A 66 -2.80 2.64 10.65
N ASP A 67 -3.16 1.48 11.17
CA ASP A 67 -4.21 1.31 12.19
C ASP A 67 -3.64 1.06 13.60
N GLY A 68 -2.32 1.21 13.76
CA GLY A 68 -1.57 0.86 14.97
C GLY A 68 -1.03 -0.56 14.99
N THR A 69 -1.47 -1.41 14.05
CA THR A 69 -0.99 -2.79 13.88
C THR A 69 -0.38 -2.99 12.50
N TYR A 70 -1.05 -2.52 11.45
CA TYR A 70 -0.66 -2.70 10.07
C TYR A 70 -0.66 -1.40 9.29
N ARG A 71 0.15 -1.35 8.22
CA ARG A 71 0.06 -0.37 7.14
C ARG A 71 0.43 -0.98 5.80
N VAL A 72 -0.13 -0.42 4.74
CA VAL A 72 0.28 -0.70 3.36
C VAL A 72 1.38 0.27 2.93
N VAL A 73 2.43 -0.28 2.33
CA VAL A 73 3.56 0.45 1.74
C VAL A 73 3.79 0.02 0.28
N TYR A 74 4.32 0.91 -0.54
CA TYR A 74 4.78 0.59 -1.90
C TYR A 74 6.29 0.38 -1.93
N LEU A 75 6.72 -0.70 -2.58
CA LEU A 75 8.11 -1.11 -2.74
C LEU A 75 8.64 -0.65 -4.12
N PRO A 76 9.41 0.44 -4.21
CA PRO A 76 9.78 1.03 -5.51
C PRO A 76 10.68 0.14 -6.37
N THR A 77 11.50 -0.71 -5.74
CA THR A 77 12.39 -1.66 -6.45
C THR A 77 11.63 -2.84 -7.06
N ALA A 78 10.50 -3.21 -6.48
CA ALA A 78 9.73 -4.39 -6.88
C ALA A 78 8.46 -4.04 -7.68
N GLY A 79 7.97 -2.80 -7.57
CA GLY A 79 6.84 -2.31 -8.35
C GLY A 79 5.47 -2.72 -7.81
N TYR A 80 5.38 -3.15 -6.55
CA TYR A 80 4.14 -3.60 -5.90
C TYR A 80 4.01 -3.09 -4.46
N PHE A 81 2.89 -3.43 -3.81
CA PHE A 81 2.61 -3.09 -2.42
C PHE A 81 2.93 -4.24 -1.47
N SER A 82 3.20 -3.89 -0.21
CA SER A 82 3.44 -4.79 0.90
C SER A 82 2.56 -4.39 2.07
N LEU A 83 2.04 -5.38 2.79
CA LEU A 83 1.52 -5.20 4.14
C LEU A 83 2.69 -5.25 5.12
N CYS A 84 2.84 -4.21 5.91
CA CYS A 84 3.82 -4.13 6.98
C CYS A 84 3.10 -4.10 8.33
N VAL A 85 3.70 -4.73 9.34
CA VAL A 85 3.32 -4.50 10.74
C VAL A 85 4.00 -3.25 11.27
N GLU A 86 3.32 -2.51 12.13
CA GLU A 86 3.91 -1.44 12.93
C GLU A 86 4.82 -2.05 14.00
N SER A 87 6.00 -1.48 14.23
CA SER A 87 6.90 -1.90 15.29
C SER A 87 7.67 -0.71 15.84
N ASP A 88 8.31 -0.88 17.00
CA ASP A 88 9.15 0.15 17.63
C ASP A 88 10.35 0.57 16.76
N PHE A 89 10.75 -0.28 15.81
CA PHE A 89 11.83 -0.01 14.86
C PHE A 89 11.33 0.54 13.51
N GLY A 90 10.04 0.91 13.44
CA GLY A 90 9.35 1.28 12.21
C GLY A 90 8.67 0.11 11.52
N PRO A 91 8.07 0.31 10.34
CA PRO A 91 7.31 -0.73 9.66
C PRO A 91 8.18 -1.93 9.29
N LEU A 92 7.67 -3.13 9.49
CA LEU A 92 8.31 -4.40 9.13
C LEU A 92 7.48 -5.12 8.09
N ASP A 93 8.08 -5.41 6.94
CA ASP A 93 7.49 -6.26 5.91
C ASP A 93 7.31 -7.70 6.43
N ILE A 94 6.11 -8.26 6.23
CA ILE A 94 5.78 -9.62 6.67
C ILE A 94 5.58 -10.60 5.50
N GLY A 95 5.98 -10.21 4.28
CA GLY A 95 5.93 -11.09 3.11
C GLY A 95 4.56 -11.20 2.43
N VAL A 96 3.61 -10.33 2.79
CA VAL A 96 2.30 -10.22 2.10
C VAL A 96 2.42 -9.14 1.05
N HIS A 97 2.55 -9.54 -0.21
CA HIS A 97 2.85 -8.65 -1.34
C HIS A 97 1.79 -8.73 -2.45
N GLY A 98 1.59 -7.64 -3.18
CA GLY A 98 0.69 -7.61 -4.32
C GLY A 98 0.05 -6.24 -4.56
N PRO A 99 -1.19 -6.20 -5.05
CA PRO A 99 -2.00 -4.97 -5.15
C PRO A 99 -2.27 -4.34 -3.77
N ALA A 100 -2.60 -3.04 -3.73
CA ALA A 100 -2.74 -2.29 -2.48
C ALA A 100 -3.94 -2.78 -1.66
N LEU A 101 -5.10 -3.00 -2.30
CA LEU A 101 -6.29 -3.53 -1.64
C LEU A 101 -6.13 -5.01 -1.29
N GLY A 102 -5.40 -5.77 -2.10
CA GLY A 102 -5.03 -7.15 -1.78
C GLY A 102 -4.24 -7.25 -0.49
N CYS A 103 -3.21 -6.40 -0.34
CA CYS A 103 -2.44 -6.31 0.90
C CYS A 103 -3.31 -5.81 2.07
N TYR A 104 -4.13 -4.79 1.86
CA TYR A 104 -4.98 -4.21 2.90
C TYR A 104 -6.04 -5.20 3.41
N GLY A 105 -6.68 -5.96 2.51
CA GLY A 105 -7.72 -6.92 2.84
C GLY A 105 -7.22 -8.29 3.29
N SER A 106 -5.91 -8.45 3.51
CA SER A 106 -5.31 -9.70 4.02
C SER A 106 -5.44 -9.86 5.54
N VAL A 107 -5.97 -8.84 6.23
CA VAL A 107 -6.18 -8.79 7.68
C VAL A 107 -7.60 -8.38 8.04
#